data_AF-T0QXR7-F1
#
_entry.id   AF-T0QXR7-F1
#
_cell.length_a   1.000
_cell.length_b   1.000
_cell.length_c   1.000
_cell.angle_alpha   90.00
_cell.angle_beta   90.00
_cell.angle_gamma   90.00
#
_symmetry.space_group_name_H-M   'P 1'
#
loop_
_entity.id
_entity.type
_entity.pdbx_description
1 polymer ?
#
loop_
_entity_poly.entity_id
_entity_poly.type
_entity_poly.pdbx_seq_one_letter_code
_entity_poly.pdbx_strand_id
1 'polypeptide(L)'
;MKHLLISFLLLQSAMTYADGRNEDRQVLEVEGMRLSPFWAQEYIGADLVKKKMRNRDDLKRIAFAIFDVGFEEQFVNRTLDIPVDFGMNGRRRITAHHGTSVANNINGHGHMGVSEIVDYVQLAKVSPSVFYFGAVSSLKRLEVKPMIISNSVGWSGDLIKDLATEIDDMGIIWVLAAGNDYPNEMAVFEREAPVIKVGSYSPFGQQTIYSQESEQLTIMAPADEYLASLDGKGEKVLFGATSGATPLVSGMIANVKSLIPSLSRLQVEKLIQKTAIKSINYHYRKIKTGLFNGLKFYEAVSLIKSKCGTENQSCIEREIELINDDTFSQRFSHEGANLYCSGSSEDLSAQELDELREDVMLRPSDRNLPRLLACVYNRMNLTLNGDYYENIYLTYHNPEMLMKKITERAKNAAISKFENSSALRDVELFDEEMIDLLNDIAQKDYGIGSYRAKELLERVTQEL
;
A
#
# COMPACT_ATOMS: atom_id res chain seq x y z
N MET A 1 32.46 2.34 -67.60
CA MET A 1 32.36 1.40 -66.46
C MET A 1 31.21 1.89 -65.59
N LYS A 2 29.98 1.43 -65.82
CA LYS A 2 29.31 0.27 -65.17
C LYS A 2 29.34 0.40 -63.63
N HIS A 3 28.23 0.88 -63.04
CA HIS A 3 27.29 0.15 -62.16
C HIS A 3 27.86 -0.10 -60.73
N LEU A 4 27.15 0.05 -59.61
CA LEU A 4 25.78 -0.34 -59.29
C LEU A 4 25.31 0.31 -57.95
N LEU A 5 24.00 0.53 -57.81
CA LEU A 5 23.28 0.79 -56.55
C LEU A 5 23.51 -0.29 -55.48
N ILE A 6 23.27 0.04 -54.21
CA ILE A 6 22.29 -0.64 -53.31
C ILE A 6 21.86 0.35 -52.21
N SER A 7 20.56 0.64 -52.19
CA SER A 7 19.83 1.18 -51.05
C SER A 7 19.55 0.07 -50.04
N PHE A 8 19.58 0.33 -48.73
CA PHE A 8 18.67 -0.33 -47.79
C PHE A 8 18.47 0.53 -46.53
N LEU A 9 17.21 0.85 -46.26
CA LEU A 9 16.70 1.28 -44.96
C LEU A 9 17.07 0.24 -43.88
N LEU A 10 17.39 0.70 -42.68
CA LEU A 10 17.03 -0.02 -41.45
C LEU A 10 16.70 0.99 -40.35
N LEU A 11 15.41 1.02 -39.99
CA LEU A 11 14.94 1.41 -38.66
C LEU A 11 15.61 0.55 -37.59
N GLN A 12 15.96 1.17 -36.47
CA GLN A 12 15.88 0.64 -35.08
C GLN A 12 16.13 1.87 -34.17
N SER A 13 15.14 2.57 -33.61
CA SER A 13 14.24 2.20 -32.50
C SER A 13 14.92 1.35 -31.43
N ALA A 14 15.66 2.00 -30.51
CA ALA A 14 15.91 1.52 -29.15
C ALA A 14 16.67 2.61 -28.35
N MET A 15 16.01 3.72 -28.01
CA MET A 15 16.43 4.51 -26.86
C MET A 15 15.64 4.02 -25.64
N THR A 16 16.38 3.39 -24.73
CA THR A 16 16.15 3.34 -23.28
C THR A 16 14.81 2.80 -22.78
N TYR A 17 14.68 1.47 -22.82
CA TYR A 17 14.00 0.71 -21.75
C TYR A 17 15.03 -0.28 -21.18
N ALA A 18 15.98 0.26 -20.42
CA ALA A 18 16.98 -0.51 -19.70
C ALA A 18 16.73 -0.40 -18.19
N ASP A 19 15.56 -0.88 -17.75
CA ASP A 19 15.29 -1.24 -16.34
C ASP A 19 14.74 -2.68 -16.21
N GLY A 20 14.69 -3.42 -17.32
CA GLY A 20 14.13 -4.78 -17.39
C GLY A 20 15.01 -5.90 -16.83
N ARG A 21 15.95 -5.62 -15.91
CA ARG A 21 16.80 -6.67 -15.29
C ARG A 21 16.31 -7.17 -13.93
N ASN A 22 15.20 -6.65 -13.39
CA ASN A 22 14.66 -7.07 -12.09
C ASN A 22 13.19 -7.54 -12.09
N GLU A 23 12.48 -7.53 -13.23
CA GLU A 23 11.02 -7.65 -13.28
C GLU A 23 10.46 -9.06 -13.56
N ASP A 24 11.30 -10.10 -13.50
CA ASP A 24 10.86 -11.50 -13.56
C ASP A 24 10.12 -11.91 -12.28
N ARG A 25 8.88 -11.45 -12.07
CA ARG A 25 7.95 -12.11 -11.16
C ARG A 25 6.76 -12.61 -11.94
N GLN A 26 6.45 -13.88 -11.70
CA GLN A 26 5.31 -14.54 -12.31
C GLN A 26 4.02 -14.01 -11.67
N VAL A 27 2.93 -14.04 -12.46
CA VAL A 27 1.57 -13.83 -11.96
C VAL A 27 1.34 -14.74 -10.76
N LEU A 28 0.82 -14.17 -9.67
CA LEU A 28 0.52 -14.89 -8.44
C LEU A 28 -0.86 -15.54 -8.54
N GLU A 29 -1.05 -16.64 -7.84
CA GLU A 29 -2.36 -17.29 -7.68
C GLU A 29 -2.79 -17.16 -6.22
N VAL A 30 -3.96 -16.57 -5.99
CA VAL A 30 -4.52 -16.30 -4.66
C VAL A 30 -5.98 -16.71 -4.69
N GLU A 31 -6.35 -17.67 -3.85
CA GLU A 31 -7.71 -18.23 -3.78
C GLU A 31 -8.27 -18.66 -5.16
N GLY A 32 -7.42 -19.20 -6.04
CA GLY A 32 -7.78 -19.61 -7.40
C GLY A 32 -7.92 -18.47 -8.41
N MET A 33 -7.57 -17.24 -8.03
CA MET A 33 -7.59 -16.05 -8.88
C MET A 33 -6.17 -15.58 -9.20
N ARG A 34 -6.00 -14.88 -10.33
CA ARG A 34 -4.68 -14.46 -10.83
C ARG A 34 -4.41 -12.99 -10.49
N LEU A 35 -3.27 -12.73 -9.88
CA LEU A 35 -2.88 -11.42 -9.33
C LEU A 35 -1.56 -10.94 -9.94
N SER A 36 -1.53 -9.66 -10.31
CA SER A 36 -0.29 -9.01 -10.77
C SER A 36 0.81 -9.08 -9.70
N PRO A 37 2.07 -9.30 -10.09
CA PRO A 37 3.17 -9.49 -9.13
C PRO A 37 3.48 -8.24 -8.29
N PHE A 38 3.10 -7.04 -8.78
CA PHE A 38 3.28 -5.75 -8.10
C PHE A 38 1.95 -5.08 -7.79
N TRP A 39 0.91 -5.90 -7.52
CA TRP A 39 -0.46 -5.44 -7.28
C TRP A 39 -0.57 -4.30 -6.27
N ALA A 40 0.24 -4.32 -5.21
CA ALA A 40 0.18 -3.30 -4.17
C ALA A 40 0.62 -1.93 -4.68
N GLN A 41 1.74 -1.87 -5.42
CA GLN A 41 2.21 -0.65 -6.07
C GLN A 41 1.23 -0.22 -7.17
N GLU A 42 0.66 -1.19 -7.89
CA GLU A 42 -0.34 -0.92 -8.91
C GLU A 42 -1.63 -0.32 -8.34
N TYR A 43 -2.14 -0.82 -7.20
CA TYR A 43 -3.40 -0.40 -6.60
C TYR A 43 -3.33 1.02 -6.01
N ILE A 44 -2.16 1.42 -5.51
CA ILE A 44 -1.94 2.79 -5.04
C ILE A 44 -1.44 3.73 -6.14
N GLY A 45 -1.14 3.21 -7.33
CA GLY A 45 -0.59 3.98 -8.46
C GLY A 45 0.83 4.49 -8.24
N ALA A 46 1.63 3.84 -7.40
CA ALA A 46 3.01 4.25 -7.13
C ALA A 46 3.90 4.13 -8.39
N ASP A 47 3.64 3.15 -9.24
CA ASP A 47 4.30 2.99 -10.52
C ASP A 47 4.02 4.17 -11.48
N LEU A 48 2.77 4.64 -11.52
CA LEU A 48 2.36 5.82 -12.29
C LEU A 48 2.99 7.10 -11.73
N VAL A 49 3.03 7.24 -10.40
CA VAL A 49 3.70 8.38 -9.73
C VAL A 49 5.19 8.42 -10.07
N LYS A 50 5.90 7.28 -10.01
CA LYS A 50 7.33 7.23 -10.41
C LYS A 50 7.54 7.66 -11.86
N LYS A 51 6.71 7.18 -12.80
CA LYS A 51 6.76 7.62 -14.21
C LYS A 51 6.63 9.14 -14.34
N LYS A 52 5.69 9.75 -13.60
CA LYS A 52 5.51 11.21 -13.57
C LYS A 52 6.70 11.94 -12.94
N MET A 53 7.24 11.42 -11.83
CA MET A 53 8.37 12.02 -11.11
C MET A 53 9.67 12.01 -11.92
N ARG A 54 9.93 10.94 -12.69
CA ARG A 54 11.11 10.84 -13.57
C ARG A 54 11.16 11.92 -14.64
N ASN A 55 10.02 12.51 -15.00
CA ASN A 55 9.90 13.61 -15.95
C ASN A 55 9.99 15.00 -15.29
N ARG A 56 10.45 15.08 -14.04
CA ARG A 56 10.58 16.33 -13.28
C ARG A 56 12.02 16.55 -12.85
N ASP A 57 12.48 17.79 -12.98
CA ASP A 57 13.80 18.27 -12.56
C ASP A 57 13.74 19.09 -11.25
N ASP A 58 12.53 19.42 -10.77
CA ASP A 58 12.29 20.27 -9.60
C ASP A 58 12.14 19.50 -8.28
N LEU A 59 12.40 18.19 -8.28
CA LEU A 59 12.23 17.32 -7.13
C LEU A 59 13.49 17.26 -6.26
N LYS A 60 13.29 17.33 -4.94
CA LYS A 60 14.37 17.18 -3.95
C LYS A 60 14.36 15.79 -3.34
N ARG A 61 15.56 15.22 -3.13
CA ARG A 61 15.71 14.00 -2.33
C ARG A 61 15.31 14.23 -0.88
N ILE A 62 14.69 13.20 -0.28
CA ILE A 62 14.08 13.26 1.04
C ILE A 62 14.86 12.40 2.00
N ALA A 63 15.42 13.06 3.02
CA ALA A 63 16.06 12.38 4.15
C ALA A 63 15.03 11.51 4.88
N PHE A 64 15.35 10.24 5.06
CA PHE A 64 14.40 9.23 5.50
C PHE A 64 15.04 8.29 6.53
N ALA A 65 14.26 7.88 7.53
CA ALA A 65 14.67 6.89 8.52
C ALA A 65 13.75 5.67 8.53
N ILE A 66 14.31 4.50 8.81
CA ILE A 66 13.54 3.28 9.06
C ILE A 66 13.87 2.76 10.46
N PHE A 67 12.82 2.52 11.25
CA PHE A 67 12.90 1.82 12.53
C PHE A 67 12.32 0.42 12.35
N ASP A 68 13.18 -0.59 12.47
CA ASP A 68 12.82 -2.00 12.24
C ASP A 68 13.67 -2.93 13.13
N VAL A 69 13.64 -4.25 12.92
CA VAL A 69 14.41 -5.23 13.71
C VAL A 69 15.83 -5.48 13.19
N GLY A 70 16.29 -4.67 12.23
CA GLY A 70 17.62 -4.67 11.64
C GLY A 70 17.61 -4.80 10.12
N PHE A 71 18.79 -4.68 9.49
CA PHE A 71 18.93 -4.61 8.04
C PHE A 71 20.18 -5.36 7.55
N GLU A 72 20.16 -5.80 6.30
CA GLU A 72 21.34 -6.30 5.60
C GLU A 72 21.78 -5.28 4.56
N GLU A 73 22.80 -4.51 4.93
CA GLU A 73 23.30 -3.33 4.23
C GLU A 73 23.46 -3.50 2.71
N GLN A 74 23.98 -4.64 2.28
CA GLN A 74 24.26 -4.97 0.87
C GLN A 74 23.01 -5.18 0.00
N PHE A 75 21.83 -5.32 0.62
CA PHE A 75 20.54 -5.54 -0.06
C PHE A 75 19.59 -4.37 0.13
N VAL A 76 20.05 -3.25 0.69
CA VAL A 76 19.29 -2.01 0.80
C VAL A 76 19.84 -1.00 -0.20
N ASN A 77 18.96 -0.43 -1.01
CA ASN A 77 19.31 0.64 -1.93
C ASN A 77 19.64 1.93 -1.16
N ARG A 78 20.92 2.19 -0.93
CA ARG A 78 21.43 3.38 -0.23
C ARG A 78 22.26 4.24 -1.17
N THR A 79 22.06 5.54 -1.05
CA THR A 79 22.82 6.58 -1.75
C THR A 79 23.87 7.24 -0.85
N LEU A 80 23.69 7.13 0.46
CA LEU A 80 24.57 7.70 1.49
C LEU A 80 25.29 6.58 2.25
N ASP A 81 26.53 6.84 2.63
CA ASP A 81 27.27 6.00 3.56
C ASP A 81 26.83 6.32 4.99
N ILE A 82 25.99 5.44 5.54
CA ILE A 82 25.40 5.59 6.87
C ILE A 82 25.61 4.32 7.69
N PRO A 83 25.69 4.43 9.04
CA PRO A 83 25.61 3.26 9.91
C PRO A 83 24.30 2.50 9.68
N VAL A 84 24.40 1.17 9.62
CA VAL A 84 23.26 0.26 9.43
C VAL A 84 23.21 -0.73 10.58
N ASP A 85 22.13 -0.70 11.36
CA ASP A 85 21.97 -1.64 12.45
C ASP A 85 21.59 -3.03 11.93
N PHE A 86 22.31 -4.06 12.39
CA PHE A 86 22.08 -5.45 12.01
C PHE A 86 21.10 -6.17 12.95
N GLY A 87 20.47 -7.23 12.44
CA GLY A 87 19.60 -8.09 13.23
C GLY A 87 20.36 -8.84 14.33
N MET A 88 19.78 -8.94 15.53
CA MET A 88 20.34 -9.79 16.59
C MET A 88 19.28 -10.58 17.35
N ASN A 89 19.61 -11.81 17.71
CA ASN A 89 18.91 -12.61 18.71
C ASN A 89 19.86 -12.80 19.93
N GLY A 90 19.57 -12.09 21.02
CA GLY A 90 20.50 -11.98 22.15
C GLY A 90 21.82 -11.34 21.70
N ARG A 91 22.94 -12.06 21.85
CA ARG A 91 24.28 -11.61 21.40
C ARG A 91 24.64 -12.07 19.98
N ARG A 92 23.81 -12.90 19.34
CA ARG A 92 24.10 -13.50 18.03
C ARG A 92 23.54 -12.62 16.92
N ARG A 93 24.37 -12.26 15.93
CA ARG A 93 23.90 -11.66 14.66
C ARG A 93 23.02 -12.66 13.93
N ILE A 94 21.86 -12.19 13.46
CA ILE A 94 20.93 -12.94 12.61
C ILE A 94 20.76 -12.19 11.30
N THR A 95 20.39 -12.91 10.24
CA THR A 95 20.03 -12.28 8.97
C THR A 95 18.76 -11.47 9.14
N ALA A 96 18.85 -10.18 8.83
CA ALA A 96 17.75 -9.25 9.07
C ALA A 96 16.80 -9.17 7.87
N HIS A 97 15.94 -10.17 7.73
CA HIS A 97 14.99 -10.26 6.62
C HIS A 97 13.95 -9.14 6.63
N HIS A 98 13.33 -8.87 7.78
CA HIS A 98 12.18 -7.99 7.89
C HIS A 98 12.49 -6.53 7.50
N GLY A 99 13.47 -5.89 8.15
CA GLY A 99 13.82 -4.50 7.82
C GLY A 99 14.40 -4.32 6.42
N THR A 100 15.09 -5.34 5.90
CA THR A 100 15.54 -5.34 4.50
C THR A 100 14.36 -5.34 3.52
N SER A 101 13.32 -6.15 3.78
CA SER A 101 12.08 -6.13 3.00
C SER A 101 11.38 -4.77 3.07
N VAL A 102 11.24 -4.20 4.28
CA VAL A 102 10.63 -2.88 4.48
C VAL A 102 11.37 -1.79 3.67
N ALA A 103 12.70 -1.77 3.72
CA ALA A 103 13.49 -0.82 2.97
C ALA A 103 13.32 -0.99 1.44
N ASN A 104 13.24 -2.22 0.96
CA ASN A 104 13.02 -2.49 -0.46
C ASN A 104 11.62 -2.11 -0.94
N ASN A 105 10.60 -2.17 -0.09
CA ASN A 105 9.27 -1.65 -0.43
C ASN A 105 9.19 -0.12 -0.45
N ILE A 106 10.14 0.59 0.18
CA ILE A 106 10.24 2.06 0.12
C ILE A 106 10.98 2.47 -1.15
N ASN A 107 12.24 2.05 -1.33
CA ASN A 107 13.10 2.53 -2.43
C ASN A 107 13.88 1.43 -3.17
N GLY A 108 13.43 0.18 -3.07
CA GLY A 108 13.98 -0.90 -3.88
C GLY A 108 13.82 -0.65 -5.38
N HIS A 109 14.65 -1.30 -6.18
CA HIS A 109 14.71 -1.09 -7.63
C HIS A 109 13.42 -1.51 -8.38
N GLY A 110 13.21 -0.94 -9.56
CA GLY A 110 12.10 -1.28 -10.46
C GLY A 110 10.73 -1.03 -9.82
N HIS A 111 9.78 -1.94 -10.02
CA HIS A 111 8.42 -1.83 -9.49
C HIS A 111 8.28 -2.10 -7.98
N MET A 112 9.32 -2.57 -7.29
CA MET A 112 9.23 -2.98 -5.89
C MET A 112 9.14 -1.79 -4.92
N GLY A 113 10.00 -0.78 -5.09
CA GLY A 113 9.98 0.44 -4.30
C GLY A 113 8.87 1.40 -4.77
N VAL A 114 8.26 2.12 -3.84
CA VAL A 114 7.29 3.18 -4.15
C VAL A 114 7.95 4.53 -4.45
N SER A 115 9.22 4.72 -4.10
CA SER A 115 9.94 5.99 -4.24
C SER A 115 11.36 5.81 -4.76
N GLU A 116 11.82 6.75 -5.60
CA GLU A 116 13.21 6.82 -6.09
C GLU A 116 13.97 8.03 -5.51
N ILE A 117 13.27 8.86 -4.73
CA ILE A 117 13.74 10.15 -4.22
C ILE A 117 14.22 10.07 -2.77
N VAL A 118 14.16 8.89 -2.15
CA VAL A 118 14.56 8.67 -0.76
C VAL A 118 16.08 8.60 -0.62
N ASP A 119 16.59 9.31 0.39
CA ASP A 119 17.94 9.15 0.93
C ASP A 119 17.86 8.68 2.37
N TYR A 120 18.28 7.44 2.64
CA TYR A 120 18.34 6.96 4.01
C TYR A 120 19.42 7.71 4.79
N VAL A 121 19.03 8.32 5.89
CA VAL A 121 19.94 8.96 6.87
C VAL A 121 20.07 8.13 8.14
N GLN A 122 19.17 7.17 8.35
CA GLN A 122 19.21 6.25 9.49
C GLN A 122 18.46 4.94 9.21
N LEU A 123 19.13 3.81 9.43
CA LEU A 123 18.52 2.48 9.45
C LEU A 123 18.73 1.90 10.86
N ALA A 124 17.77 2.17 11.74
CA ALA A 124 17.91 1.89 13.17
C ALA A 124 17.16 0.63 13.57
N LYS A 125 17.82 -0.19 14.39
CA LYS A 125 17.18 -1.31 15.04
C LYS A 125 16.42 -0.84 16.28
N VAL A 126 15.14 -1.19 16.35
CA VAL A 126 14.28 -1.04 17.52
C VAL A 126 13.72 -2.40 17.94
N SER A 127 13.14 -2.46 19.14
CA SER A 127 12.33 -3.61 19.56
C SER A 127 11.12 -3.11 20.34
N PRO A 128 10.03 -3.90 20.43
CA PRO A 128 8.86 -3.49 21.20
C PRO A 128 9.22 -3.13 22.63
N SER A 129 10.08 -3.91 23.31
CA SER A 129 10.39 -3.75 24.74
C SER A 129 11.48 -2.72 25.08
N VAL A 130 12.47 -2.48 24.21
CA VAL A 130 13.59 -1.54 24.43
C VAL A 130 14.12 -1.03 23.07
N PHE A 131 14.76 0.15 23.06
CA PHE A 131 15.61 0.74 21.98
C PHE A 131 15.06 1.92 21.15
N TYR A 132 13.81 2.36 21.33
CA TYR A 132 13.34 3.60 20.68
C TYR A 132 14.07 4.85 21.16
N PHE A 133 14.35 4.97 22.47
CA PHE A 133 15.12 6.10 23.02
C PHE A 133 16.50 6.25 22.39
N GLY A 134 17.19 5.13 22.14
CA GLY A 134 18.50 5.12 21.50
C GLY A 134 18.42 5.59 20.05
N ALA A 135 17.47 5.02 19.28
CA ALA A 135 17.24 5.39 17.89
C ALA A 135 16.90 6.89 17.75
N VAL A 136 15.97 7.39 18.56
CA VAL A 136 15.56 8.80 18.60
C VAL A 136 16.69 9.71 19.07
N SER A 137 17.46 9.31 20.09
CA SER A 137 18.63 10.09 20.55
C SER A 137 19.69 10.22 19.47
N SER A 138 19.95 9.14 18.72
CA SER A 138 20.87 9.15 17.58
C SER A 138 20.34 10.03 16.45
N LEU A 139 19.04 9.95 16.15
CA LEU A 139 18.36 10.77 15.15
C LEU A 139 18.56 12.26 15.42
N LYS A 140 18.39 12.71 16.67
CA LYS A 140 18.55 14.13 17.06
C LYS A 140 19.96 14.67 16.83
N ARG A 141 20.97 13.79 16.83
CA ARG A 141 22.38 14.14 16.60
C ARG A 141 22.78 14.10 15.14
N LEU A 142 21.92 13.65 14.23
CA LEU A 142 22.19 13.67 12.80
C LEU A 142 22.32 15.12 12.31
N GLU A 143 23.32 15.35 11.47
CA GLU A 143 23.49 16.62 10.76
C GLU A 143 22.28 16.91 9.86
N VAL A 144 21.87 15.90 9.08
CA VAL A 144 20.64 15.92 8.30
C VAL A 144 19.59 15.06 9.00
N LYS A 145 18.59 15.71 9.57
CA LYS A 145 17.45 15.01 10.21
C LYS A 145 16.54 14.41 9.14
N PRO A 146 15.98 13.21 9.37
CA PRO A 146 14.98 12.66 8.47
C PRO A 146 13.73 13.54 8.50
N MET A 147 13.02 13.63 7.38
CA MET A 147 11.71 14.24 7.30
C MET A 147 10.59 13.23 7.63
N ILE A 148 10.90 11.94 7.51
CA ILE A 148 9.96 10.83 7.66
C ILE A 148 10.65 9.66 8.39
N ILE A 149 9.91 9.02 9.30
CA ILE A 149 10.28 7.74 9.93
C ILE A 149 9.24 6.70 9.50
N SER A 150 9.68 5.61 8.88
CA SER A 150 8.85 4.41 8.68
C SER A 150 9.11 3.43 9.82
N ASN A 151 8.06 3.04 10.56
CA ASN A 151 8.16 2.12 11.69
C ASN A 151 7.17 0.97 11.58
N SER A 152 7.70 -0.23 11.41
CA SER A 152 6.95 -1.48 11.27
C SER A 152 6.85 -2.28 12.59
N VAL A 153 7.39 -1.74 13.68
CA VAL A 153 7.48 -2.40 14.99
C VAL A 153 6.55 -1.69 15.98
N GLY A 154 5.70 -2.46 16.66
CA GLY A 154 4.81 -1.93 17.70
C GLY A 154 5.55 -1.39 18.92
N TRP A 155 4.85 -0.65 19.77
CA TRP A 155 5.38 -0.05 20.99
C TRP A 155 4.94 -0.82 22.24
N SER A 156 5.74 -0.77 23.31
CA SER A 156 5.42 -1.46 24.58
C SER A 156 4.88 -0.57 25.69
N GLY A 157 4.75 0.76 25.49
CA GLY A 157 4.19 1.63 26.52
C GLY A 157 4.22 3.12 26.23
N ASP A 158 3.58 3.89 27.13
CA ASP A 158 3.32 5.33 27.02
C ASP A 158 4.58 6.18 26.83
N LEU A 159 5.72 5.75 27.36
CA LEU A 159 6.98 6.48 27.21
C LEU A 159 7.37 6.75 25.74
N ILE A 160 6.92 5.90 24.81
CA ILE A 160 7.18 6.12 23.38
C ILE A 160 6.24 7.18 22.78
N LYS A 161 5.05 7.39 23.35
CA LYS A 161 4.14 8.47 22.94
C LYS A 161 4.76 9.85 23.16
N ASP A 162 5.48 10.04 24.26
CA ASP A 162 6.21 11.28 24.54
C ASP A 162 7.33 11.52 23.53
N LEU A 163 8.09 10.47 23.16
CA LEU A 163 9.08 10.56 22.09
C LEU A 163 8.45 10.88 20.75
N ALA A 164 7.29 10.29 20.44
CA ALA A 164 6.58 10.56 19.21
C ALA A 164 6.10 12.02 19.14
N THR A 165 5.68 12.59 20.27
CA THR A 165 5.33 14.02 20.39
C THR A 165 6.53 14.90 20.12
N GLU A 166 7.68 14.59 20.72
CA GLU A 166 8.91 15.35 20.48
C GLU A 166 9.37 15.27 19.01
N ILE A 167 9.22 14.11 18.36
CA ILE A 167 9.53 13.93 16.94
C ILE A 167 8.56 14.75 16.05
N ASP A 168 7.27 14.78 16.39
CA ASP A 168 6.27 15.60 15.69
C ASP A 168 6.58 17.10 15.82
N ASP A 169 6.96 17.56 17.01
CA ASP A 169 7.38 18.95 17.27
C ASP A 169 8.63 19.36 16.46
N MET A 170 9.48 18.40 16.09
CA MET A 170 10.61 18.60 15.18
C MET A 170 10.19 18.68 13.70
N GLY A 171 8.90 18.51 13.38
CA GLY A 171 8.36 18.51 12.02
C GLY A 171 8.62 17.20 11.26
N ILE A 172 8.97 16.13 11.96
CA ILE A 172 9.28 14.82 11.37
C ILE A 172 8.02 13.96 11.39
N ILE A 173 7.63 13.45 10.22
CA ILE A 173 6.43 12.62 10.09
C ILE A 173 6.77 11.17 10.47
N TRP A 174 6.22 10.68 11.57
CA TRP A 174 6.34 9.28 11.96
C TRP A 174 5.14 8.47 11.45
N VAL A 175 5.41 7.43 10.66
CA VAL A 175 4.42 6.48 10.16
C VAL A 175 4.57 5.15 10.89
N LEU A 176 3.49 4.69 11.52
CA LEU A 176 3.45 3.52 12.41
C LEU A 176 2.50 2.44 11.87
N ALA A 177 2.97 1.21 11.83
CA ALA A 177 2.14 0.03 11.56
C ALA A 177 1.07 -0.15 12.64
N ALA A 178 -0.17 -0.46 12.25
CA ALA A 178 -1.27 -0.66 13.19
C ALA A 178 -1.15 -1.93 14.05
N GLY A 179 -0.29 -2.87 13.66
CA GLY A 179 -0.12 -4.15 14.34
C GLY A 179 -1.03 -5.26 13.79
N ASN A 180 -0.75 -6.50 14.22
CA ASN A 180 -1.24 -7.72 13.56
C ASN A 180 -1.99 -8.68 14.51
N ASP A 181 -2.46 -8.18 15.65
CA ASP A 181 -3.08 -8.99 16.72
C ASP A 181 -4.62 -8.90 16.74
N TYR A 182 -5.28 -8.62 15.60
CA TYR A 182 -6.76 -8.62 15.52
C TYR A 182 -7.34 -9.96 16.03
N PRO A 183 -8.40 -9.96 16.87
CA PRO A 183 -9.34 -8.88 17.12
C PRO A 183 -8.93 -7.84 18.18
N ASN A 184 -7.72 -7.91 18.75
CA ASN A 184 -7.29 -6.88 19.69
C ASN A 184 -7.18 -5.53 18.96
N GLU A 185 -7.79 -4.49 19.54
CA GLU A 185 -7.59 -3.12 19.06
C GLU A 185 -6.14 -2.66 19.25
N MET A 186 -5.76 -1.62 18.52
CA MET A 186 -4.48 -0.93 18.74
C MET A 186 -4.35 -0.46 20.19
N ALA A 187 -3.14 -0.51 20.75
CA ALA A 187 -2.89 -0.07 22.11
C ALA A 187 -3.20 1.44 22.27
N VAL A 188 -3.75 1.84 23.43
CA VAL A 188 -4.19 3.23 23.69
C VAL A 188 -3.09 4.24 23.39
N PHE A 189 -1.85 3.99 23.80
CA PHE A 189 -0.72 4.89 23.57
C PHE A 189 -0.35 5.03 22.09
N GLU A 190 -0.49 3.98 21.28
CA GLU A 190 -0.30 4.07 19.84
C GLU A 190 -1.43 4.86 19.20
N ARG A 191 -2.69 4.62 19.61
CA ARG A 191 -3.87 5.34 19.12
C ARG A 191 -3.79 6.84 19.37
N GLU A 192 -3.31 7.25 20.54
CA GLU A 192 -3.22 8.65 20.94
C GLU A 192 -1.95 9.36 20.49
N ALA A 193 -0.96 8.63 19.97
CA ALA A 193 0.29 9.25 19.54
C ALA A 193 0.11 10.10 18.27
N PRO A 194 0.87 11.20 18.11
CA PRO A 194 0.83 12.07 16.94
C PRO A 194 1.60 11.44 15.77
N VAL A 195 1.11 10.32 15.27
CA VAL A 195 1.71 9.52 14.19
C VAL A 195 0.65 9.08 13.19
N ILE A 196 1.08 8.85 11.95
CA ILE A 196 0.23 8.30 10.89
C ILE A 196 0.13 6.79 11.11
N LYS A 197 -1.08 6.29 11.40
CA LYS A 197 -1.31 4.85 11.66
C LYS A 197 -1.79 4.14 10.41
N VAL A 198 -1.12 3.05 10.05
CA VAL A 198 -1.34 2.34 8.78
C VAL A 198 -1.77 0.90 9.02
N GLY A 199 -2.99 0.58 8.60
CA GLY A 199 -3.52 -0.78 8.54
C GLY A 199 -3.19 -1.46 7.21
N SER A 200 -3.45 -2.76 7.11
CA SER A 200 -3.26 -3.52 5.86
C SER A 200 -4.57 -4.01 5.27
N TYR A 201 -4.67 -3.97 3.94
CA TYR A 201 -5.76 -4.59 3.19
C TYR A 201 -5.23 -5.59 2.15
N SER A 202 -6.07 -6.58 1.83
CA SER A 202 -5.80 -7.70 0.93
C SER A 202 -5.98 -7.34 -0.55
N PRO A 203 -5.56 -8.18 -1.50
CA PRO A 203 -5.84 -7.95 -2.92
C PRO A 203 -7.32 -7.80 -3.28
N PHE A 204 -8.23 -8.21 -2.40
CA PHE A 204 -9.68 -8.04 -2.56
C PHE A 204 -10.20 -6.66 -2.15
N GLY A 205 -9.37 -5.80 -1.56
CA GLY A 205 -9.76 -4.49 -1.01
C GLY A 205 -10.40 -4.56 0.38
N GLN A 206 -10.30 -5.71 1.05
CA GLN A 206 -10.80 -5.93 2.41
C GLN A 206 -9.64 -5.83 3.40
N GLN A 207 -9.89 -5.41 4.63
CA GLN A 207 -8.86 -5.40 5.67
C GLN A 207 -8.32 -6.83 5.90
N THR A 208 -7.01 -7.00 6.04
CA THR A 208 -6.43 -8.35 6.22
C THR A 208 -6.84 -8.92 7.58
N ILE A 209 -6.96 -10.25 7.67
CA ILE A 209 -7.54 -10.95 8.82
C ILE A 209 -6.85 -10.64 10.16
N TYR A 210 -5.58 -10.27 10.13
CA TYR A 210 -4.76 -9.96 11.30
C TYR A 210 -4.62 -8.45 11.58
N SER A 211 -4.96 -7.55 10.64
CA SER A 211 -4.72 -6.11 10.84
C SER A 211 -5.59 -5.56 11.96
N GLN A 212 -4.95 -5.04 13.00
CA GLN A 212 -5.65 -4.37 14.10
C GLN A 212 -6.40 -3.13 13.61
N GLU A 213 -7.40 -2.74 14.39
CA GLU A 213 -8.28 -1.61 14.08
C GLU A 213 -8.33 -0.59 15.21
N SER A 214 -8.74 0.63 14.83
CA SER A 214 -8.90 1.76 15.72
C SER A 214 -9.67 2.87 15.00
N GLU A 215 -10.49 3.62 15.74
CA GLU A 215 -11.10 4.85 15.22
C GLU A 215 -10.06 5.93 14.84
N GLN A 216 -8.83 5.82 15.36
CA GLN A 216 -7.69 6.70 15.08
C GLN A 216 -6.81 6.15 13.94
N LEU A 217 -7.16 5.04 13.31
CA LEU A 217 -6.43 4.51 12.16
C LEU A 217 -6.51 5.51 10.99
N THR A 218 -5.36 5.96 10.48
CA THR A 218 -5.34 7.00 9.45
C THR A 218 -5.79 6.46 8.09
N ILE A 219 -5.24 5.32 7.68
CA ILE A 219 -5.47 4.73 6.36
C ILE A 219 -5.15 3.23 6.36
N MET A 220 -5.70 2.47 5.41
CA MET A 220 -5.22 1.13 5.08
C MET A 220 -4.44 1.14 3.76
N ALA A 221 -3.33 0.41 3.67
CA ALA A 221 -2.56 0.24 2.44
C ALA A 221 -2.46 -1.24 2.01
N PRO A 222 -2.22 -1.54 0.72
CA PRO A 222 -2.24 -2.91 0.21
C PRO A 222 -1.01 -3.68 0.68
N ALA A 223 -1.19 -4.60 1.62
CA ALA A 223 -0.10 -5.43 2.11
C ALA A 223 -0.63 -6.68 2.81
N ASP A 224 -1.05 -7.63 1.99
CA ASP A 224 -1.18 -9.01 2.45
C ASP A 224 0.13 -9.77 2.28
N GLU A 225 0.15 -11.06 2.61
CA GLU A 225 1.28 -12.00 2.43
C GLU A 225 1.77 -12.16 0.98
N TYR A 226 1.25 -11.38 0.03
CA TYR A 226 1.55 -11.41 -1.40
C TYR A 226 2.31 -10.16 -1.90
N LEU A 227 2.74 -9.25 -1.02
CA LEU A 227 3.50 -8.06 -1.42
C LEU A 227 4.92 -8.47 -1.84
N ALA A 228 5.35 -8.06 -3.04
CA ALA A 228 6.69 -8.36 -3.52
C ALA A 228 7.78 -7.58 -2.77
N SER A 229 8.83 -8.28 -2.32
CA SER A 229 10.00 -7.64 -1.69
C SER A 229 11.33 -8.41 -1.91
N LEU A 230 12.43 -7.90 -1.35
CA LEU A 230 13.72 -8.59 -1.23
C LEU A 230 14.06 -8.79 0.24
N ASP A 231 14.49 -10.00 0.59
CA ASP A 231 14.86 -10.32 1.97
C ASP A 231 16.34 -10.01 2.29
N GLY A 232 16.76 -10.34 3.52
CA GLY A 232 18.14 -10.16 3.99
C GLY A 232 19.18 -11.07 3.31
N LYS A 233 18.79 -11.91 2.35
CA LYS A 233 19.71 -12.68 1.50
C LYS A 233 19.72 -12.17 0.06
N GLY A 234 18.96 -11.11 -0.24
CA GLY A 234 18.76 -10.61 -1.59
C GLY A 234 17.82 -11.50 -2.41
N GLU A 235 17.07 -12.41 -1.77
CA GLU A 235 16.14 -13.30 -2.45
C GLU A 235 14.79 -12.60 -2.65
N LYS A 236 14.16 -12.84 -3.81
CA LYS A 236 12.79 -12.38 -4.08
C LYS A 236 11.84 -13.15 -3.18
N VAL A 237 11.16 -12.44 -2.27
CA VAL A 237 10.20 -13.03 -1.32
C VAL A 237 8.83 -12.37 -1.42
N LEU A 238 7.81 -13.04 -0.87
CA LEU A 238 6.57 -12.36 -0.53
C LEU A 238 6.66 -11.88 0.92
N PHE A 239 6.18 -10.67 1.15
CA PHE A 239 6.16 -9.93 2.40
C PHE A 239 4.74 -9.39 2.60
N GLY A 240 4.41 -8.85 3.77
CA GLY A 240 3.04 -8.41 4.01
C GLY A 240 2.78 -7.84 5.38
N ALA A 241 1.50 -7.88 5.73
CA ALA A 241 0.93 -7.33 6.94
C ALA A 241 1.09 -5.81 7.09
N THR A 242 0.77 -5.27 8.27
CA THR A 242 0.89 -3.82 8.53
C THR A 242 2.33 -3.33 8.36
N SER A 243 3.32 -4.20 8.56
CA SER A 243 4.74 -3.97 8.23
C SER A 243 5.01 -3.77 6.74
N GLY A 244 4.24 -4.40 5.86
CA GLY A 244 4.29 -4.18 4.41
C GLY A 244 3.47 -2.97 3.95
N ALA A 245 2.42 -2.59 4.69
CA ALA A 245 1.57 -1.45 4.35
C ALA A 245 2.27 -0.11 4.64
N THR A 246 2.93 -0.04 5.80
CA THR A 246 3.66 1.13 6.30
C THR A 246 4.72 1.69 5.32
N PRO A 247 5.61 0.89 4.70
CA PRO A 247 6.58 1.38 3.73
C PRO A 247 5.95 1.98 2.47
N LEU A 248 4.78 1.48 2.05
CA LEU A 248 4.08 2.01 0.86
C LEU A 248 3.55 3.42 1.12
N VAL A 249 2.94 3.64 2.29
CA VAL A 249 2.43 4.97 2.69
C VAL A 249 3.59 5.93 2.93
N SER A 250 4.59 5.53 3.71
CA SER A 250 5.70 6.41 4.08
C SER A 250 6.56 6.80 2.88
N GLY A 251 6.83 5.88 1.95
CA GLY A 251 7.54 6.20 0.70
C GLY A 251 6.73 7.12 -0.22
N MET A 252 5.39 6.98 -0.26
CA MET A 252 4.53 7.93 -0.96
C MET A 252 4.49 9.31 -0.30
N ILE A 253 4.58 9.39 1.04
CA ILE A 253 4.75 10.65 1.75
C ILE A 253 6.07 11.33 1.34
N ALA A 254 7.15 10.56 1.15
CA ALA A 254 8.42 11.10 0.62
C ALA A 254 8.22 11.71 -0.78
N ASN A 255 7.51 11.01 -1.67
CA ASN A 255 7.20 11.52 -3.01
C ASN A 255 6.48 12.87 -2.96
N VAL A 256 5.48 13.06 -2.08
CA VAL A 256 4.79 14.35 -2.00
C VAL A 256 5.57 15.43 -1.25
N LYS A 257 6.39 15.07 -0.25
CA LYS A 257 7.28 16.04 0.41
C LYS A 257 8.39 16.52 -0.51
N SER A 258 8.76 15.76 -1.54
CA SER A 258 9.64 16.24 -2.61
C SER A 258 9.01 17.37 -3.43
N LEU A 259 7.67 17.45 -3.48
CA LEU A 259 6.92 18.53 -4.11
C LEU A 259 6.78 19.75 -3.18
N ILE A 260 6.35 19.51 -1.93
CA ILE A 260 6.14 20.54 -0.91
C ILE A 260 6.78 20.08 0.41
N PRO A 261 8.07 20.42 0.65
CA PRO A 261 8.79 19.95 1.84
C PRO A 261 8.16 20.41 3.16
N SER A 262 7.48 21.55 3.14
CA SER A 262 6.89 22.22 4.31
C SER A 262 5.58 21.59 4.81
N LEU A 263 5.04 20.56 4.13
CA LEU A 263 3.82 19.88 4.57
C LEU A 263 4.01 19.27 5.98
N SER A 264 3.14 19.65 6.91
CA SER A 264 3.07 19.07 8.25
C SER A 264 2.42 17.68 8.26
N ARG A 265 2.58 16.93 9.36
CA ARG A 265 1.90 15.63 9.56
C ARG A 265 0.39 15.75 9.40
N LEU A 266 -0.24 16.75 10.05
CA LEU A 266 -1.70 16.94 10.00
C LEU A 266 -2.20 17.24 8.58
N GLN A 267 -1.47 18.06 7.82
CA GLN A 267 -1.79 18.32 6.42
C GLN A 267 -1.68 17.06 5.56
N VAL A 268 -0.63 16.24 5.80
CA VAL A 268 -0.45 14.95 5.13
C VAL A 268 -1.57 13.97 5.48
N GLU A 269 -1.92 13.81 6.76
CA GLU A 269 -3.03 12.96 7.22
C GLU A 269 -4.34 13.36 6.53
N LYS A 270 -4.64 14.66 6.52
CA LYS A 270 -5.86 15.19 5.91
C LYS A 270 -5.92 14.95 4.41
N LEU A 271 -4.80 15.12 3.71
CA LEU A 271 -4.70 14.82 2.28
C LEU A 271 -4.85 13.33 2.00
N ILE A 272 -4.21 12.46 2.79
CA ILE A 272 -4.37 11.00 2.69
C ILE A 272 -5.85 10.62 2.84
N GLN A 273 -6.54 11.15 3.86
CA GLN A 273 -7.95 10.85 4.10
C GLN A 273 -8.86 11.39 3.01
N LYS A 274 -8.64 12.62 2.52
CA LYS A 274 -9.43 13.24 1.44
C LYS A 274 -9.25 12.57 0.08
N THR A 275 -8.12 11.89 -0.13
CA THR A 275 -7.81 11.21 -1.39
C THR A 275 -8.04 9.71 -1.34
N ALA A 276 -8.37 9.17 -0.17
CA ALA A 276 -8.63 7.75 0.03
C ALA A 276 -9.81 7.23 -0.82
N ILE A 277 -9.69 5.98 -1.26
CA ILE A 277 -10.80 5.24 -1.85
C ILE A 277 -11.66 4.70 -0.70
N LYS A 278 -12.99 4.78 -0.81
CA LYS A 278 -13.88 4.21 0.20
C LYS A 278 -13.67 2.69 0.30
N SER A 279 -13.64 2.17 1.51
CA SER A 279 -13.61 0.74 1.78
C SER A 279 -15.02 0.22 2.07
N ILE A 280 -15.19 -1.11 2.13
CA ILE A 280 -16.44 -1.72 2.61
C ILE A 280 -16.79 -1.27 4.04
N ASN A 281 -15.77 -1.04 4.88
CA ASN A 281 -15.93 -0.61 6.27
C ASN A 281 -16.67 0.74 6.38
N TYR A 282 -16.59 1.58 5.34
CA TYR A 282 -17.32 2.86 5.29
C TYR A 282 -18.84 2.68 5.45
N HIS A 283 -19.39 1.57 4.96
CA HIS A 283 -20.83 1.30 4.93
C HIS A 283 -21.31 0.45 6.10
N TYR A 284 -20.51 -0.53 6.52
CA TYR A 284 -20.96 -1.58 7.42
C TYR A 284 -20.26 -1.60 8.78
N ARG A 285 -19.24 -0.76 8.99
CA ARG A 285 -18.48 -0.74 10.25
C ARG A 285 -18.47 0.65 10.86
N LYS A 286 -18.26 0.67 12.18
CA LYS A 286 -18.10 1.92 12.95
C LYS A 286 -16.83 2.66 12.53
N ILE A 287 -15.75 1.91 12.29
CA ILE A 287 -14.45 2.42 11.84
C ILE A 287 -14.48 2.55 10.31
N LYS A 288 -14.44 3.77 9.80
CA LYS A 288 -14.65 4.08 8.37
C LYS A 288 -13.35 4.33 7.59
N THR A 289 -12.26 3.72 8.00
CA THR A 289 -10.93 3.93 7.39
C THR A 289 -10.94 3.57 5.90
N GLY A 290 -10.42 4.46 5.06
CA GLY A 290 -10.33 4.27 3.61
C GLY A 290 -9.11 3.45 3.16
N LEU A 291 -9.09 3.13 1.86
CA LEU A 291 -7.96 2.52 1.18
C LEU A 291 -7.04 3.61 0.60
N PHE A 292 -5.74 3.44 0.78
CA PHE A 292 -4.75 4.42 0.35
C PHE A 292 -4.69 4.54 -1.17
N ASN A 293 -4.73 5.77 -1.67
CA ASN A 293 -4.65 6.09 -3.09
C ASN A 293 -3.47 7.05 -3.32
N GLY A 294 -2.30 6.48 -3.55
CA GLY A 294 -1.04 7.21 -3.69
C GLY A 294 -1.03 8.17 -4.89
N LEU A 295 -1.66 7.80 -6.01
CA LEU A 295 -1.73 8.65 -7.19
C LEU A 295 -2.59 9.89 -6.96
N LYS A 296 -3.82 9.73 -6.45
CA LYS A 296 -4.70 10.87 -6.15
C LYS A 296 -4.09 11.77 -5.07
N PHE A 297 -3.42 11.18 -4.09
CA PHE A 297 -2.63 11.92 -3.10
C PHE A 297 -1.52 12.78 -3.73
N TYR A 298 -0.70 12.19 -4.61
CA TYR A 298 0.36 12.91 -5.31
C TYR A 298 -0.16 14.02 -6.23
N GLU A 299 -1.22 13.74 -7.00
CA GLU A 299 -1.83 14.70 -7.92
C GLU A 299 -2.49 15.87 -7.17
N ALA A 300 -3.11 15.61 -5.99
CA ALA A 300 -3.64 16.67 -5.14
C ALA A 300 -2.53 17.60 -4.63
N VAL A 301 -1.40 17.04 -4.18
CA VAL A 301 -0.25 17.86 -3.74
C VAL A 301 0.39 18.61 -4.92
N SER A 302 0.49 18.00 -6.09
CA SER A 302 0.97 18.66 -7.31
C SER A 302 0.09 19.87 -7.68
N LEU A 303 -1.24 19.72 -7.58
CA LEU A 303 -2.20 20.82 -7.78
C LEU A 303 -2.04 21.93 -6.73
N ILE A 304 -1.84 21.58 -5.46
CA ILE A 304 -1.58 22.57 -4.41
C ILE A 304 -0.28 23.31 -4.67
N LYS A 305 0.80 22.60 -5.07
CA LYS A 305 2.09 23.21 -5.40
C LYS A 305 1.96 24.22 -6.53
N SER A 306 1.21 23.90 -7.58
CA SER A 306 1.05 24.79 -8.73
C SER A 306 0.28 26.08 -8.38
N LYS A 307 -0.60 26.04 -7.39
CA LYS A 307 -1.37 27.20 -6.91
C LYS A 307 -0.66 28.01 -5.83
N CYS A 308 0.01 27.33 -4.90
CA CYS A 308 0.51 27.93 -3.65
C CYS A 308 2.04 28.03 -3.56
N GLY A 309 2.78 27.36 -4.46
CA GLY A 309 4.22 27.15 -4.29
C GLY A 309 4.53 26.20 -3.15
N THR A 310 5.69 26.35 -2.51
CA THR A 310 6.14 25.44 -1.43
C THR A 310 6.05 26.02 -0.02
N GLU A 311 5.94 27.35 0.14
CA GLU A 311 6.09 28.00 1.47
C GLU A 311 4.80 28.66 1.98
N ASN A 312 3.80 28.89 1.13
CA ASN A 312 2.60 29.62 1.53
C ASN A 312 1.62 28.75 2.32
N GLN A 313 1.84 28.62 3.62
CA GLN A 313 1.03 27.79 4.53
C GLN A 313 -0.46 28.13 4.51
N SER A 314 -0.82 29.43 4.48
CA SER A 314 -2.22 29.84 4.42
C SER A 314 -2.94 29.39 3.13
N CYS A 315 -2.23 29.43 2.00
CA CYS A 315 -2.75 28.93 0.74
C CYS A 315 -2.83 27.40 0.74
N ILE A 316 -1.78 26.71 1.20
CA ILE A 316 -1.72 25.25 1.28
C ILE A 316 -2.89 24.73 2.10
N GLU A 317 -3.09 25.25 3.31
CA GLU A 317 -4.18 24.86 4.21
C GLU A 317 -5.55 25.01 3.52
N ARG A 318 -5.78 26.17 2.90
CA ARG A 318 -7.03 26.45 2.17
C ARG A 318 -7.25 25.51 1.00
N GLU A 319 -6.23 25.24 0.19
CA GLU A 319 -6.38 24.34 -0.97
C GLU A 319 -6.58 22.89 -0.55
N ILE A 320 -6.00 22.44 0.58
CA ILE A 320 -6.28 21.11 1.15
C ILE A 320 -7.77 20.96 1.47
N GLU A 321 -8.42 21.99 2.01
CA GLU A 321 -9.86 21.94 2.29
C GLU A 321 -10.69 21.73 1.04
N LEU A 322 -10.26 22.31 -0.08
CA LEU A 322 -10.97 22.27 -1.36
C LEU A 322 -10.84 20.92 -2.07
N ILE A 323 -9.88 20.08 -1.71
CA ILE A 323 -9.75 18.72 -2.27
C ILE A 323 -10.98 17.87 -1.88
N ASN A 324 -11.59 17.27 -2.90
CA ASN A 324 -12.76 16.39 -2.83
C ASN A 324 -12.81 15.45 -4.05
N ASP A 325 -13.87 14.64 -4.17
CA ASP A 325 -14.03 13.67 -5.26
C ASP A 325 -14.18 14.29 -6.65
N ASP A 326 -14.69 15.51 -6.76
CA ASP A 326 -14.89 16.24 -8.03
C ASP A 326 -13.69 17.10 -8.43
N THR A 327 -12.59 17.05 -7.67
CA THR A 327 -11.39 17.87 -7.92
C THR A 327 -10.73 17.55 -9.26
N PHE A 328 -10.88 16.31 -9.75
CA PHE A 328 -10.25 15.85 -10.98
C PHE A 328 -11.32 15.51 -12.02
N SER A 329 -11.14 16.05 -13.23
CA SER A 329 -11.95 15.71 -14.40
C SER A 329 -11.32 14.57 -15.22
N GLN A 330 -12.10 13.97 -16.10
CA GLN A 330 -11.59 13.05 -17.13
C GLN A 330 -10.44 13.69 -17.91
N ARG A 331 -9.33 12.95 -18.06
CA ARG A 331 -8.15 13.43 -18.79
C ARG A 331 -8.01 12.79 -20.16
N PHE A 332 -8.47 11.54 -20.32
CA PHE A 332 -8.18 10.72 -21.49
C PHE A 332 -9.45 10.17 -22.15
N SER A 333 -9.36 9.87 -23.45
CA SER A 333 -10.33 9.01 -24.12
C SER A 333 -9.99 7.56 -23.80
N HIS A 334 -11.02 6.72 -23.61
CA HIS A 334 -10.84 5.30 -23.33
C HIS A 334 -11.41 4.41 -24.45
N GLU A 335 -11.40 4.91 -25.70
CA GLU A 335 -11.90 4.17 -26.87
C GLU A 335 -11.16 2.84 -27.06
N GLY A 336 -9.82 2.83 -26.95
CA GLY A 336 -9.03 1.59 -27.05
C GLY A 336 -9.40 0.56 -25.99
N ALA A 337 -9.57 0.98 -24.72
CA ALA A 337 -10.04 0.10 -23.65
C ALA A 337 -11.46 -0.42 -23.89
N ASN A 338 -12.36 0.40 -24.44
CA ASN A 338 -13.71 -0.03 -24.81
C ASN A 338 -13.69 -1.06 -25.95
N LEU A 339 -12.92 -0.82 -27.01
CA LEU A 339 -12.74 -1.76 -28.12
C LEU A 339 -12.10 -3.06 -27.67
N TYR A 340 -11.13 -2.98 -26.75
CA TYR A 340 -10.56 -4.15 -26.10
C TYR A 340 -11.65 -4.88 -25.30
N CYS A 341 -12.43 -4.21 -24.46
CA CYS A 341 -13.47 -4.89 -23.68
C CYS A 341 -14.62 -5.48 -24.52
N SER A 342 -14.96 -4.89 -25.67
CA SER A 342 -15.97 -5.42 -26.59
C SER A 342 -15.47 -6.58 -27.46
N GLY A 343 -14.18 -6.93 -27.38
CA GLY A 343 -13.57 -7.91 -28.29
C GLY A 343 -13.38 -7.38 -29.72
N SER A 344 -13.56 -6.08 -29.94
CA SER A 344 -13.33 -5.42 -31.22
C SER A 344 -11.84 -5.11 -31.48
N SER A 345 -11.01 -5.19 -30.44
CA SER A 345 -9.55 -5.20 -30.51
C SER A 345 -8.98 -6.38 -29.70
N GLU A 346 -7.91 -6.99 -30.19
CA GLU A 346 -7.10 -7.97 -29.45
C GLU A 346 -5.99 -7.31 -28.64
N ASP A 347 -5.64 -6.06 -28.97
CA ASP A 347 -4.53 -5.34 -28.36
C ASP A 347 -5.02 -4.13 -27.55
N LEU A 348 -4.33 -3.90 -26.42
CA LEU A 348 -4.40 -2.69 -25.62
C LEU A 348 -2.96 -2.28 -25.29
N SER A 349 -2.57 -1.05 -25.61
CA SER A 349 -1.21 -0.59 -25.31
C SER A 349 -1.00 -0.38 -23.82
N ALA A 350 0.25 -0.48 -23.37
CA ALA A 350 0.61 -0.18 -21.98
C ALA A 350 0.25 1.28 -21.58
N GLN A 351 0.36 2.23 -22.53
CA GLN A 351 -0.02 3.61 -22.31
C GLN A 351 -1.53 3.75 -22.08
N GLU A 352 -2.38 3.11 -22.89
CA GLU A 352 -3.83 3.16 -22.70
C GLU A 352 -4.26 2.53 -21.36
N LEU A 353 -3.59 1.47 -20.92
CA LEU A 353 -3.81 0.90 -19.59
C LEU A 353 -3.40 1.87 -18.48
N ASP A 354 -2.23 2.51 -18.58
CA ASP A 354 -1.78 3.52 -17.61
C ASP A 354 -2.75 4.70 -17.51
N GLU A 355 -3.22 5.22 -18.66
CA GLU A 355 -4.19 6.32 -18.75
C GLU A 355 -5.54 5.95 -18.11
N LEU A 356 -6.04 4.74 -18.35
CA LEU A 356 -7.27 4.24 -17.71
C LEU A 356 -7.09 4.08 -16.20
N ARG A 357 -5.95 3.54 -15.75
CA ARG A 357 -5.64 3.39 -14.32
C ARG A 357 -5.56 4.76 -13.64
N GLU A 358 -4.92 5.74 -14.27
CA GLU A 358 -4.85 7.10 -13.76
C GLU A 358 -6.25 7.70 -13.56
N ASP A 359 -7.11 7.61 -14.57
CA ASP A 359 -8.46 8.17 -14.49
C ASP A 359 -9.33 7.46 -13.44
N VAL A 360 -9.23 6.13 -13.29
CA VAL A 360 -9.90 5.37 -12.22
C VAL A 360 -9.45 5.84 -10.84
N MET A 361 -8.14 6.00 -10.61
CA MET A 361 -7.63 6.43 -9.31
C MET A 361 -7.99 7.87 -8.98
N LEU A 362 -8.06 8.76 -9.97
CA LEU A 362 -8.50 10.14 -9.76
C LEU A 362 -10.01 10.22 -9.49
N ARG A 363 -10.80 9.34 -10.10
CA ARG A 363 -12.28 9.34 -10.08
C ARG A 363 -12.85 7.95 -9.73
N PRO A 364 -12.56 7.41 -8.52
CA PRO A 364 -12.96 6.04 -8.16
C PRO A 364 -14.48 5.85 -8.04
N SER A 365 -15.24 6.94 -7.91
CA SER A 365 -16.71 6.95 -7.87
C SER A 365 -17.37 7.06 -9.24
N ASP A 366 -16.60 7.07 -10.33
CA ASP A 366 -17.16 7.04 -11.69
C ASP A 366 -17.86 5.69 -11.94
N ARG A 367 -19.05 5.72 -12.54
CA ARG A 367 -19.86 4.51 -12.75
C ARG A 367 -19.29 3.55 -13.79
N ASN A 368 -18.48 4.05 -14.72
CA ASN A 368 -18.00 3.31 -15.87
C ASN A 368 -16.53 2.91 -15.71
N LEU A 369 -15.68 3.81 -15.20
CA LEU A 369 -14.24 3.60 -15.22
C LEU A 369 -13.75 2.35 -14.45
N PRO A 370 -14.13 2.12 -13.18
CA PRO A 370 -13.62 0.96 -12.45
C PRO A 370 -14.08 -0.35 -13.09
N ARG A 371 -15.29 -0.40 -13.67
CA ARG A 371 -15.79 -1.56 -14.41
C ARG A 371 -15.06 -1.79 -15.72
N LEU A 372 -14.74 -0.72 -16.44
CA LEU A 372 -13.94 -0.80 -17.67
C LEU A 372 -12.55 -1.34 -17.35
N LEU A 373 -11.89 -0.84 -16.30
CA LEU A 373 -10.60 -1.33 -15.86
C LEU A 373 -10.67 -2.78 -15.34
N ALA A 374 -11.73 -3.14 -14.61
CA ALA A 374 -11.98 -4.51 -14.20
C ALA A 374 -12.06 -5.47 -15.40
N CYS A 375 -12.78 -5.08 -16.46
CA CYS A 375 -12.87 -5.84 -17.70
C CYS A 375 -11.50 -5.99 -18.39
N VAL A 376 -10.70 -4.91 -18.48
CA VAL A 376 -9.35 -4.96 -19.05
C VAL A 376 -8.48 -5.98 -18.32
N TYR A 377 -8.42 -5.91 -16.98
CA TYR A 377 -7.64 -6.87 -16.19
C TYR A 377 -8.14 -8.31 -16.33
N ASN A 378 -9.45 -8.53 -16.42
CA ASN A 378 -10.01 -9.85 -16.68
C ASN A 378 -9.61 -10.41 -18.05
N ARG A 379 -9.62 -9.60 -19.11
CA ARG A 379 -9.13 -10.03 -20.45
C ARG A 379 -7.63 -10.31 -20.46
N MET A 380 -6.85 -9.62 -19.63
CA MET A 380 -5.43 -9.89 -19.40
C MET A 380 -5.18 -11.12 -18.52
N ASN A 381 -6.24 -11.82 -18.09
CA ASN A 381 -6.18 -12.97 -17.17
C ASN A 381 -5.53 -12.63 -15.81
N LEU A 382 -5.78 -11.42 -15.32
CA LEU A 382 -5.44 -10.92 -13.97
C LEU A 382 -6.76 -10.75 -13.19
N THR A 383 -7.44 -11.87 -12.98
CA THR A 383 -8.82 -11.89 -12.47
C THR A 383 -8.97 -11.26 -11.08
N LEU A 384 -7.93 -11.30 -10.24
CA LEU A 384 -7.97 -10.69 -8.92
C LEU A 384 -7.82 -9.17 -8.96
N ASN A 385 -6.98 -8.65 -9.87
CA ASN A 385 -6.96 -7.22 -10.17
C ASN A 385 -8.33 -6.76 -10.68
N GLY A 386 -8.95 -7.55 -11.59
CA GLY A 386 -10.30 -7.28 -12.09
C GLY A 386 -11.34 -7.24 -10.97
N ASP A 387 -11.31 -8.21 -10.07
CA ASP A 387 -12.20 -8.29 -8.91
C ASP A 387 -12.10 -7.07 -7.99
N TYR A 388 -10.89 -6.60 -7.74
CA TYR A 388 -10.64 -5.41 -6.91
C TYR A 388 -11.31 -4.15 -7.47
N TYR A 389 -11.14 -3.87 -8.76
CA TYR A 389 -11.76 -2.68 -9.37
C TYR A 389 -13.29 -2.81 -9.50
N GLU A 390 -13.81 -4.03 -9.65
CA GLU A 390 -15.24 -4.28 -9.49
C GLU A 390 -15.70 -4.01 -8.04
N ASN A 391 -14.92 -4.40 -7.03
CA ASN A 391 -15.23 -4.11 -5.63
C ASN A 391 -15.20 -2.59 -5.34
N ILE A 392 -14.31 -1.82 -5.99
CA ILE A 392 -14.35 -0.36 -5.96
C ILE A 392 -15.69 0.14 -6.51
N TYR A 393 -16.09 -0.29 -7.71
CA TYR A 393 -17.39 0.09 -8.29
C TYR A 393 -18.56 -0.23 -7.34
N LEU A 394 -18.61 -1.46 -6.82
CA LEU A 394 -19.68 -1.88 -5.91
C LEU A 394 -19.68 -1.09 -4.61
N THR A 395 -18.51 -0.72 -4.09
CA THR A 395 -18.40 0.13 -2.89
C THR A 395 -19.12 1.48 -3.08
N TYR A 396 -19.03 2.11 -4.26
CA TYR A 396 -19.68 3.40 -4.49
C TYR A 396 -21.13 3.29 -4.94
N HIS A 397 -21.53 2.18 -5.58
CA HIS A 397 -22.80 2.13 -6.31
C HIS A 397 -23.74 0.99 -5.92
N ASN A 398 -23.24 -0.06 -5.28
CA ASN A 398 -24.04 -1.20 -4.83
C ASN A 398 -23.37 -1.94 -3.66
N PRO A 399 -23.29 -1.31 -2.46
CA PRO A 399 -22.61 -1.90 -1.32
C PRO A 399 -23.28 -3.20 -0.83
N GLU A 400 -24.60 -3.35 -1.04
CA GLU A 400 -25.32 -4.59 -0.70
C GLU A 400 -24.83 -5.78 -1.54
N MET A 401 -24.64 -5.57 -2.85
CA MET A 401 -24.07 -6.60 -3.73
C MET A 401 -22.62 -6.90 -3.38
N LEU A 402 -21.83 -5.89 -2.96
CA LEU A 402 -20.48 -6.12 -2.45
C LEU A 402 -20.53 -7.00 -1.20
N MET A 403 -21.43 -6.70 -0.26
CA MET A 403 -21.59 -7.51 0.96
C MET A 403 -21.89 -8.97 0.61
N LYS A 404 -22.89 -9.21 -0.24
CA LYS A 404 -23.22 -10.57 -0.71
C LYS A 404 -22.01 -11.28 -1.31
N LYS A 405 -21.23 -10.58 -2.14
CA LYS A 405 -20.01 -11.12 -2.74
C LYS A 405 -18.95 -11.49 -1.70
N ILE A 406 -18.81 -10.68 -0.64
CA ILE A 406 -17.89 -10.96 0.48
C ILE A 406 -18.37 -12.19 1.26
N THR A 407 -19.66 -12.27 1.59
CA THR A 407 -20.25 -13.43 2.28
C THR A 407 -20.04 -14.72 1.49
N GLU A 408 -20.30 -14.72 0.18
CA GLU A 408 -20.05 -15.88 -0.68
C GLU A 408 -18.56 -16.25 -0.74
N ARG A 409 -17.64 -15.27 -0.72
CA ARG A 409 -16.21 -15.53 -0.62
C ARG A 409 -15.84 -16.15 0.73
N ALA A 410 -16.43 -15.67 1.82
CA ALA A 410 -16.22 -16.24 3.15
C ALA A 410 -16.66 -17.70 3.21
N LYS A 411 -17.83 -18.03 2.65
CA LYS A 411 -18.32 -19.41 2.50
C LYS A 411 -17.31 -20.27 1.73
N ASN A 412 -16.85 -19.80 0.58
CA ASN A 412 -15.86 -20.52 -0.24
C ASN A 412 -14.52 -20.67 0.48
N ALA A 413 -14.03 -19.64 1.17
CA ALA A 413 -12.79 -19.68 1.93
C ALA A 413 -12.85 -20.72 3.07
N ALA A 414 -13.97 -20.81 3.77
CA ALA A 414 -14.19 -21.82 4.80
C ALA A 414 -14.18 -23.24 4.23
N ILE A 415 -14.83 -23.47 3.08
CA ILE A 415 -14.89 -24.79 2.42
C ILE A 415 -13.51 -25.18 1.84
N SER A 416 -12.83 -24.24 1.17
CA SER A 416 -11.56 -24.46 0.48
C SER A 416 -10.33 -24.35 1.37
N LYS A 417 -10.50 -24.09 2.67
CA LYS A 417 -9.42 -23.97 3.67
C LYS A 417 -8.45 -22.81 3.38
N PHE A 418 -8.97 -21.68 2.91
CA PHE A 418 -8.21 -20.44 2.76
C PHE A 418 -8.15 -19.70 4.10
N GLU A 419 -7.30 -20.19 5.02
CA GLU A 419 -7.26 -19.77 6.42
C GLU A 419 -6.93 -18.28 6.63
N ASN A 420 -6.14 -17.70 5.72
CA ASN A 420 -5.74 -16.29 5.74
C ASN A 420 -6.67 -15.38 4.94
N SER A 421 -7.80 -15.89 4.43
CA SER A 421 -8.71 -15.09 3.62
C SER A 421 -9.24 -13.90 4.40
N SER A 422 -9.11 -12.69 3.84
CA SER A 422 -9.67 -11.47 4.42
C SER A 422 -11.20 -11.53 4.55
N ALA A 423 -11.88 -12.37 3.76
CA ALA A 423 -13.32 -12.53 3.84
C ALA A 423 -13.77 -13.22 5.14
N LEU A 424 -12.87 -13.92 5.84
CA LEU A 424 -13.13 -14.56 7.13
C LEU A 424 -12.92 -13.61 8.33
N ARG A 425 -12.53 -12.35 8.07
CA ARG A 425 -12.21 -11.39 9.12
C ARG A 425 -13.45 -10.93 9.86
N ASP A 426 -14.40 -10.35 9.14
CA ASP A 426 -15.54 -9.61 9.71
C ASP A 426 -16.73 -10.57 9.91
N VAL A 427 -16.61 -11.45 10.90
CA VAL A 427 -17.59 -12.50 11.22
C VAL A 427 -18.95 -11.94 11.66
N GLU A 428 -18.97 -10.69 12.13
CA GLU A 428 -20.20 -9.96 12.46
C GLU A 428 -21.10 -9.73 11.23
N LEU A 429 -20.57 -9.92 10.03
CA LEU A 429 -21.30 -9.81 8.77
C LEU A 429 -21.85 -11.16 8.27
N PHE A 430 -21.67 -12.24 9.04
CA PHE A 430 -22.15 -13.57 8.66
C PHE A 430 -23.67 -13.67 8.86
N ASP A 431 -24.36 -14.17 7.84
CA ASP A 431 -25.79 -14.47 7.91
C ASP A 431 -26.06 -15.86 8.53
N GLU A 432 -27.32 -16.17 8.79
CA GLU A 432 -27.75 -17.47 9.36
C GLU A 432 -27.24 -18.64 8.50
N GLU A 433 -27.24 -18.49 7.18
CA GLU A 433 -26.77 -19.52 6.26
C GLU A 433 -25.26 -19.81 6.43
N MET A 434 -24.44 -18.77 6.59
CA MET A 434 -23.01 -18.90 6.87
C MET A 434 -22.77 -19.53 8.26
N ILE A 435 -23.57 -19.17 9.27
CA ILE A 435 -23.48 -19.77 10.60
C ILE A 435 -23.82 -21.28 10.54
N ASP A 436 -24.87 -21.65 9.81
CA ASP A 436 -25.25 -23.05 9.60
C ASP A 436 -24.16 -23.83 8.85
N LEU A 437 -23.56 -23.23 7.82
CA LEU A 437 -22.43 -23.82 7.11
C LEU A 437 -21.23 -24.05 8.03
N LEU A 438 -20.87 -23.06 8.85
CA LEU A 438 -19.77 -23.20 9.81
C LEU A 438 -20.09 -24.28 10.85
N ASN A 439 -21.33 -24.39 11.31
CA ASN A 439 -21.77 -25.45 12.21
C ASN A 439 -21.62 -26.83 11.56
N ASP A 440 -22.02 -26.98 10.30
CA ASP A 440 -21.84 -28.22 9.53
C ASP A 440 -20.35 -28.59 9.36
N ILE A 441 -19.50 -27.60 9.03
CA ILE A 441 -18.04 -27.77 8.92
C ILE A 441 -17.42 -28.13 10.29
N ALA A 442 -17.91 -27.53 11.38
CA ALA A 442 -17.41 -27.79 12.73
C ALA A 442 -17.77 -29.19 13.24
N GLN A 443 -18.91 -29.74 12.79
CA GLN A 443 -19.42 -31.06 13.18
C GLN A 443 -18.82 -32.19 12.34
N LYS A 444 -18.54 -31.95 11.07
CA LYS A 444 -17.89 -32.91 10.17
C LYS A 444 -16.37 -32.84 10.35
N ASP A 445 -15.69 -33.97 10.43
CA ASP A 445 -14.22 -34.03 10.60
C ASP A 445 -13.49 -33.66 9.29
N TYR A 446 -13.38 -32.35 9.06
CA TYR A 446 -12.64 -31.75 7.94
C TYR A 446 -11.19 -31.41 8.31
N GLY A 447 -10.69 -31.92 9.44
CA GLY A 447 -9.36 -31.60 9.98
C GLY A 447 -9.29 -30.16 10.49
N ILE A 448 -8.28 -29.40 10.05
CA ILE A 448 -8.06 -28.00 10.50
C ILE A 448 -9.28 -27.10 10.23
N GLY A 449 -10.02 -27.37 9.15
CA GLY A 449 -11.26 -26.64 8.83
C GLY A 449 -12.30 -26.71 9.94
N SER A 450 -12.43 -27.85 10.64
CA SER A 450 -13.36 -28.00 11.75
C SER A 450 -12.95 -27.22 13.00
N TYR A 451 -11.63 -27.10 13.26
CA TYR A 451 -11.11 -26.29 14.35
C TYR A 451 -11.36 -24.80 14.08
N ARG A 452 -11.06 -24.33 12.87
CA ARG A 452 -11.25 -22.94 12.49
C ARG A 452 -12.72 -22.54 12.42
N ALA A 453 -13.59 -23.43 11.93
CA ALA A 453 -15.03 -23.20 11.96
C ALA A 453 -15.54 -23.00 13.40
N LYS A 454 -15.02 -23.77 14.37
CA LYS A 454 -15.32 -23.56 15.80
C LYS A 454 -14.82 -22.21 16.30
N GLU A 455 -13.59 -21.81 15.95
CA GLU A 455 -13.05 -20.50 16.34
C GLU A 455 -13.88 -19.34 15.75
N LEU A 456 -14.29 -19.44 14.47
CA LEU A 456 -15.17 -18.45 13.84
C LEU A 456 -16.54 -18.41 14.52
N LEU A 457 -17.14 -19.56 14.83
CA LEU A 457 -18.41 -19.63 15.58
C LEU A 457 -18.30 -19.07 17.00
N GLU A 458 -17.19 -19.32 17.69
CA GLU A 458 -16.90 -18.73 19.00
C GLU A 458 -16.84 -17.20 18.91
N ARG A 459 -16.20 -16.66 17.86
CA ARG A 459 -16.16 -15.21 17.60
C ARG A 459 -17.53 -14.64 17.27
N VAL A 460 -18.32 -15.31 16.42
CA VAL A 460 -19.72 -14.91 16.13
C VAL A 460 -20.53 -14.81 17.43
N THR A 461 -20.36 -15.80 18.33
CA THR A 461 -21.07 -15.83 19.62
C THR A 461 -20.63 -14.72 20.58
N GLN A 462 -19.40 -14.21 20.46
CA GLN A 462 -18.88 -13.12 21.30
C GLN A 462 -19.34 -11.73 20.85
N GLU A 463 -19.70 -11.58 19.57
CA GLU A 463 -20.16 -10.32 18.97
C GLU A 463 -21.69 -10.14 19.02
N LEU A 464 -22.45 -11.23 19.19
CA LEU A 464 -23.91 -11.24 19.42
C LEU A 464 -24.25 -11.05 20.91
#